data_AF-A0A7Z0KWI3-F1
#
_entry.id   AF-A0A7Z0KWI3-F1
#
_cell.length_a   1.000
_cell.length_b   1.000
_cell.length_c   1.000
_cell.angle_alpha   90.00
_cell.angle_beta   90.00
_cell.angle_gamma   90.00
#
_symmetry.space_group_name_H-M   'P 1'
#
loop_
_entity.id
_entity.type
_entity.pdbx_description
1 polymer ?
#
loop_
_entity_poly.entity_id
_entity_poly.type
_entity_poly.pdbx_seq_one_letter_code
_entity_poly.pdbx_strand_id
1 'polypeptide(L)'
;MATSFQLTPERVEKIETYNRIGWPNLMTISLLELYTQTSQDTLRSVFLSRDDAPFIKYHQRGGVIPRKAWDAFTAAISVGKTYEGEI
;
A
#
# COMPACT_ATOMS: atom_id res chain seq x y z
N MET A 1 -4.03 13.69 15.61
CA MET A 1 -3.51 14.45 14.46
C MET A 1 -3.04 13.43 13.44
N ALA A 2 -3.47 13.52 12.18
CA ALA A 2 -2.99 12.61 11.15
C ALA A 2 -1.49 12.84 10.97
N THR A 3 -0.70 11.77 11.06
CA THR A 3 0.76 11.91 10.91
C THR A 3 1.04 12.05 9.42
N SER A 4 1.50 13.22 8.98
CA SER A 4 1.90 13.42 7.59
C SER A 4 3.06 12.50 7.26
N PHE A 5 3.07 11.92 6.05
CA PHE A 5 4.20 11.14 5.58
C PHE A 5 5.48 11.99 5.62
N GLN A 6 6.54 11.45 6.23
CA GLN A 6 7.85 12.11 6.32
C GLN A 6 8.90 11.30 5.57
N LEU A 7 9.71 12.01 4.80
CA LEU A 7 10.76 11.48 3.94
C LEU A 7 12.12 11.59 4.67
N THR A 8 12.33 10.71 5.65
CA THR A 8 13.60 10.65 6.39
C THR A 8 14.72 10.07 5.51
N PRO A 9 16.00 10.36 5.80
CA PRO A 9 17.12 9.80 5.02
C PRO A 9 17.09 8.26 4.93
N GLU A 10 16.77 7.57 6.02
CA GLU A 10 16.62 6.10 6.04
C GLU A 10 15.49 5.61 5.11
N ARG A 11 14.39 6.36 5.03
CA ARG A 11 13.27 6.04 4.14
C ARG A 11 13.64 6.26 2.68
N VAL A 12 14.43 7.29 2.37
CA VAL A 12 14.98 7.54 1.03
C VAL A 12 15.84 6.36 0.58
N GLU A 13 16.83 5.97 1.38
CA GLU A 13 17.73 4.86 1.07
C GLU A 13 16.95 3.56 0.81
N LYS A 14 15.91 3.33 1.60
CA LYS A 14 15.03 2.16 1.45
C LYS A 14 14.22 2.20 0.15
N ILE A 15 13.69 3.35 -0.23
CA ILE A 15 12.99 3.55 -1.51
C ILE A 15 13.96 3.34 -2.67
N GLU A 16 15.15 3.93 -2.63
CA GLU A 16 16.18 3.77 -3.66
C GLU A 16 16.59 2.30 -3.83
N THR A 17 16.76 1.60 -2.70
CA THR A 17 17.07 0.16 -2.70
C THR A 17 15.99 -0.63 -3.43
N TYR A 18 14.71 -0.45 -3.07
CA TYR A 18 13.60 -1.17 -3.72
C TYR A 18 13.38 -0.76 -5.18
N ASN A 19 13.68 0.49 -5.55
CA ASN A 19 13.66 0.90 -6.95
C ASN A 19 14.75 0.18 -7.76
N ARG A 20 15.90 -0.14 -7.14
CA ARG A 20 16.99 -0.86 -7.80
C ARG A 20 16.77 -2.37 -7.90
N ILE A 21 16.27 -2.99 -6.82
CA ILE A 21 16.15 -4.46 -6.72
C ILE A 21 14.73 -4.97 -7.02
N GLY A 22 13.77 -4.07 -7.16
CA GLY A 22 12.35 -4.38 -7.27
C GLY A 22 11.63 -4.34 -5.91
N TRP A 23 10.37 -3.94 -5.96
CA TRP A 23 9.49 -3.92 -4.79
C TRP A 23 8.96 -5.32 -4.46
N PRO A 24 8.81 -5.67 -3.16
CA PRO A 24 8.23 -6.95 -2.76
C PRO A 24 6.84 -7.18 -3.36
N ASN A 25 6.55 -8.42 -3.76
CA ASN A 25 5.23 -8.78 -4.28
C ASN A 25 4.12 -8.73 -3.21
N LEU A 26 4.47 -8.94 -1.95
CA LEU A 26 3.58 -8.80 -0.81
C LEU A 26 4.07 -7.64 0.05
N MET A 27 3.24 -6.61 0.19
CA MET A 27 3.57 -5.40 0.96
C MET A 27 2.83 -5.39 2.30
N THR A 28 3.54 -5.06 3.36
CA THR A 28 2.91 -4.63 4.61
C THR A 28 2.43 -3.18 4.47
N ILE A 29 1.58 -2.70 5.37
CA ILE A 29 1.11 -1.30 5.35
C ILE A 29 2.27 -0.31 5.44
N SER A 30 3.32 -0.63 6.21
CA SER A 30 4.52 0.23 6.30
C SER A 30 5.31 0.27 4.99
N LEU A 31 5.39 -0.85 4.26
CA LEU A 31 6.02 -0.87 2.93
C LEU A 31 5.15 -0.16 1.90
N LEU A 32 3.84 -0.29 2.00
CA LEU A 32 2.89 0.38 1.14
C LEU A 32 2.94 1.91 1.31
N GLU A 33 3.10 2.41 2.55
CA GLU A 33 3.34 3.83 2.83
C GLU A 33 4.56 4.34 2.06
N LEU A 34 5.66 3.58 2.03
CA LEU A 34 6.86 3.96 1.28
C LEU A 34 6.65 3.86 -0.24
N TYR A 35 5.94 2.84 -0.70
CA TYR A 35 5.66 2.61 -2.11
C TYR A 35 4.79 3.72 -2.72
N THR A 36 3.73 4.09 -2.00
CA THR A 36 2.73 5.08 -2.43
C THR A 36 3.06 6.50 -1.98
N GLN A 37 4.09 6.66 -1.14
CA GLN A 37 4.47 7.93 -0.50
C GLN A 37 3.28 8.61 0.21
N THR A 38 2.38 7.79 0.77
CA THR A 38 1.13 8.21 1.39
C THR A 38 1.10 7.71 2.83
N SER A 39 0.66 8.56 3.77
CA SER A 39 0.66 8.20 5.18
C SER A 39 -0.22 6.99 5.47
N GLN A 40 0.19 6.17 6.45
CA GLN A 40 -0.60 5.00 6.86
C GLN A 40 -2.02 5.35 7.28
N ASP A 41 -2.23 6.51 7.92
CA ASP A 41 -3.56 6.97 8.33
C ASP A 41 -4.49 7.17 7.12
N THR A 42 -3.97 7.79 6.05
CA THR A 42 -4.69 7.97 4.79
C THR A 42 -4.91 6.64 4.08
N LEU A 43 -3.89 5.79 4.01
CA LEU A 43 -4.02 4.45 3.45
C LEU A 43 -5.13 3.65 4.13
N ARG A 44 -5.21 3.70 5.47
CA ARG A 44 -6.24 2.99 6.25
C ARG A 44 -7.63 3.58 6.08
N SER A 45 -7.75 4.90 6.15
CA SER A 45 -9.06 5.56 6.17
C SER A 45 -9.70 5.68 4.79
N VAL A 46 -8.91 5.86 3.73
CA VAL A 46 -9.41 6.14 2.38
C VAL A 46 -9.43 4.88 1.52
N PHE A 47 -8.38 4.06 1.58
CA PHE A 47 -8.20 2.94 0.66
C PHE A 47 -8.56 1.61 1.31
N LEU A 48 -7.91 1.26 2.43
CA LEU A 48 -8.08 -0.05 3.08
C LEU A 48 -9.37 -0.18 3.91
N SER A 49 -10.15 0.89 4.02
CA SER A 49 -11.49 0.88 4.60
C SER A 49 -12.55 0.33 3.64
N ARG A 50 -12.23 0.24 2.35
CA ARG A 50 -13.15 -0.25 1.33
C ARG A 50 -13.22 -1.78 1.34
N ASP A 51 -14.40 -2.32 1.06
CA ASP A 51 -14.63 -3.77 1.02
C ASP A 51 -13.89 -4.46 -0.14
N ASP A 52 -13.64 -3.73 -1.22
CA ASP A 52 -12.90 -4.19 -2.40
C ASP A 52 -11.38 -4.00 -2.27
N ALA A 53 -10.87 -3.54 -1.13
CA ALA A 53 -9.44 -3.36 -0.95
C ALA A 53 -8.70 -4.72 -0.94
N PRO A 54 -7.57 -4.87 -1.66
CA PRO A 54 -6.79 -6.12 -1.73
C PRO A 54 -5.97 -6.35 -0.45
N PHE A 55 -6.63 -6.35 0.70
CA PHE A 55 -6.01 -6.47 2.03
C PHE A 55 -6.29 -7.84 2.64
N ILE A 56 -5.25 -8.68 2.67
CA ILE A 56 -5.30 -10.01 3.27
C ILE A 56 -4.96 -9.88 4.75
N LYS A 57 -5.97 -10.01 5.62
CA LYS A 57 -5.80 -9.94 7.08
C LYS A 57 -5.22 -11.25 7.62
N TYR A 58 -4.13 -11.20 8.39
CA TYR A 58 -3.71 -12.31 9.25
C TYR A 58 -4.12 -12.05 10.68
N HIS A 59 -4.63 -13.08 11.36
CA HIS A 59 -5.22 -12.98 12.70
C HIS A 59 -4.28 -12.41 13.78
N GLN A 60 -2.95 -12.48 13.61
CA GLN A 60 -1.99 -12.14 14.67
C GLN A 60 -0.82 -11.23 14.25
N ARG A 61 -0.62 -10.95 12.95
CA ARG A 61 0.59 -10.26 12.44
C ARG A 61 0.31 -9.00 11.62
N GLY A 62 -0.91 -8.50 11.64
CA GLY A 62 -1.37 -7.51 10.67
C GLY A 62 -1.74 -8.17 9.34
N GLY A 63 -1.96 -7.37 8.30
CA GLY A 63 -2.29 -7.88 6.96
C GLY A 63 -1.26 -7.50 5.91
N VAL A 64 -1.34 -8.17 4.76
CA VAL A 64 -0.49 -7.92 3.60
C VAL A 64 -1.35 -7.55 2.38
N ILE A 65 -0.69 -6.89 1.44
CA ILE A 65 -1.31 -6.36 0.24
C ILE A 65 -0.47 -6.84 -0.94
N PRO A 66 -1.01 -7.70 -1.83
CA PRO A 66 -0.31 -8.07 -3.06
C PRO A 66 -0.11 -6.82 -3.92
N ARG A 67 1.13 -6.57 -4.37
CA ARG A 67 1.48 -5.35 -5.11
C ARG A 67 0.71 -5.23 -6.41
N LYS A 68 0.61 -6.31 -7.18
CA LYS A 68 -0.15 -6.31 -8.44
C LYS A 68 -1.64 -6.00 -8.21
N ALA A 69 -2.22 -6.61 -7.17
CA ALA A 69 -3.61 -6.34 -6.79
C ALA A 69 -3.81 -4.89 -6.35
N TRP A 70 -2.85 -4.31 -5.62
CA TRP A 70 -2.85 -2.88 -5.27
C TRP A 70 -2.79 -1.97 -6.50
N ASP A 71 -1.90 -2.26 -7.44
CA ASP A 71 -1.76 -1.48 -8.68
C ASP A 71 -3.07 -1.54 -9.50
N ALA A 72 -3.68 -2.71 -9.60
CA ALA A 72 -4.98 -2.88 -10.27
C ALA A 72 -6.14 -2.20 -9.53
N PHE A 73 -6.16 -2.29 -8.20
CA PHE A 73 -7.14 -1.62 -7.35
C PHE A 73 -7.05 -0.09 -7.49
N THR A 74 -5.84 0.47 -7.43
CA THR A 74 -5.62 1.92 -7.58
C THR A 74 -5.97 2.41 -9.00
N ALA A 75 -5.71 1.60 -10.02
CA ALA A 75 -6.18 1.87 -11.38
C ALA A 75 -7.72 1.87 -11.46
N ALA A 76 -8.39 0.87 -10.89
CA ALA A 76 -9.86 0.77 -10.90
C ALA A 76 -10.53 1.98 -10.22
N ILE A 77 -10.09 2.34 -9.01
CA ILE A 77 -10.66 3.50 -8.29
C ILE A 77 -10.42 4.82 -9.02
N SER A 78 -9.28 4.97 -9.72
CA SER A 78 -8.95 6.20 -10.45
C SER A 78 -9.89 6.47 -11.63
N VAL A 79 -10.53 5.42 -12.16
CA VAL A 79 -11.56 5.51 -13.21
C VAL A 79 -12.98 5.36 -12.66
N GLY A 80 -13.16 5.45 -11.33
CA GLY A 80 -14.46 5.36 -10.67
C GLY A 80 -15.07 3.95 -10.65
N LYS A 81 -14.26 2.90 -10.84
CA LYS A 81 -14.69 1.50 -10.78
C LYS A 81 -14.36 0.87 -9.44
N THR A 82 -15.09 -0.20 -9.13
CA THR A 82 -14.78 -1.12 -8.03
C THR A 82 -13.76 -2.14 -8.50
N TYR A 83 -12.81 -2.50 -7.64
CA TYR A 83 -11.87 -3.57 -7.94
C TYR A 83 -12.55 -4.94 -7.79
N GLU A 84 -12.47 -5.78 -8.83
CA GLU A 84 -13.19 -7.06 -8.88
C GLU A 84 -12.39 -8.24 -8.32
N GLY A 85 -11.14 -8.03 -7.92
CA GLY A 85 -10.30 -9.05 -7.29
C GLY A 85 -9.51 -9.89 -8.29
N GLU A 86 -8.18 -9.83 -8.17
CA GLU A 86 -7.23 -10.79 -8.76
C GLU A 86 -6.24 -11.21 -7.65
N ILE A 87 -5.87 -12.49 -7.63
CA ILE A 87 -4.87 -13.05 -6.69
C ILE A 87 -3.45 -12.83 -7.24
#